data_AF-A0A5C7KUM1-F1
#
_entry.id   AF-A0A5C7KUM1-F1
#
_cell.length_a   1.000
_cell.length_b   1.000
_cell.length_c   1.000
_cell.angle_alpha   90.00
_cell.angle_beta   90.00
_cell.angle_gamma   90.00
#
_symmetry.space_group_name_H-M   'P 1'
#
loop_
_entity.id
_entity.type
_entity.pdbx_description
1 polymer ?
#
loop_
_entity_poly.entity_id
_entity_poly.type
_entity_poly.pdbx_seq_one_letter_code
_entity_poly.pdbx_strand_id
1 'polypeptide(L)'
;MAEGAKPKISIFHDEFDAEAENLFHDFQKTENLDLLLKSAETYLKSKNPEKEQIHHILKSLYYRKRGIAEKDDAKALIEFEVSREHLLKVEDEQSEGVKTLQLEVLGRKLKLSNKDKKQMRQLFLESAQLNKELGKEKEYHSLMALHHMYGTFEYEVLDDRTLKEAELMAKEGELSGQEELAYKTKALLHQIKAKTVLGPKESLEELEMALAATEMTQDKYGKEETEAQILYAKGMMTVGRNKRNELFREAGAKWLAAGNQAEVMNVAKMLAPLPVNIMAMLEMADIVIEKQNEMLASVRKMTKKPEGAYMLFYHHSYLLERLKDFKKIITRLGKSRKRLTELGILRSKHEPKTFRRKLSKKLQTIAQEHDSLTQSMRLDLESLYIFGKILLDQWSFTIGYLLGLKNPELFDFHRLYDVIAGNKDKGLLQPVWDKHRKDIFWLYYQLKAYRNEFIEHVKRPWQKGTTMSVYGDEFNLFIPTPPGYFTDEEVEKKLKSVRHLMPKVLKDMPDDYWEKKRLKRTLEVTFYRIDEIVEKEDREKVWKVWCDIGGSTPSYDKIAARLINFVFSSTDTIRAIVEENSQNVDLGETKKEQEQE
;
A
#
# COMPACT_ATOMS: atom_id res chain seq x y z
N MET A 1 48.71 0.91 -11.04
CA MET A 1 47.58 0.28 -11.74
C MET A 1 46.50 1.34 -11.86
N ALA A 2 46.27 1.82 -13.08
CA ALA A 2 45.52 3.04 -13.38
C ALA A 2 44.01 2.84 -13.21
N GLU A 3 43.37 3.79 -12.53
CA GLU A 3 41.93 3.93 -12.46
C GLU A 3 41.37 4.25 -13.85
N GLY A 4 40.55 3.35 -14.40
CA GLY A 4 39.84 3.56 -15.65
C GLY A 4 38.74 4.62 -15.46
N ALA A 5 38.95 5.80 -16.00
CA ALA A 5 37.95 6.86 -16.07
C ALA A 5 36.69 6.36 -16.81
N LYS A 6 35.51 6.55 -16.22
CA LYS A 6 34.23 6.32 -16.89
C LYS A 6 34.13 7.24 -18.11
N PRO A 7 33.59 6.78 -19.26
CA PRO A 7 33.38 7.64 -20.42
C PRO A 7 32.41 8.76 -20.05
N LYS A 8 32.88 10.01 -20.10
CA LYS A 8 31.99 11.17 -20.09
C LYS A 8 31.27 11.18 -21.44
N ILE A 9 30.00 10.79 -21.44
CA ILE A 9 29.10 11.09 -22.55
C ILE A 9 28.91 12.61 -22.53
N SER A 10 29.52 13.33 -23.48
CA SER A 10 29.21 14.75 -23.65
C SER A 10 27.85 14.84 -24.31
N ILE A 11 26.85 15.32 -23.57
CA ILE A 11 25.60 15.78 -24.17
C ILE A 11 25.96 17.02 -24.98
N PHE A 12 25.87 16.93 -26.30
CA PHE A 12 26.00 18.09 -27.18
C PHE A 12 24.75 18.95 -27.00
N HIS A 13 24.82 19.95 -26.13
CA HIS A 13 23.88 21.07 -26.17
C HIS A 13 24.54 22.15 -27.01
N ASP A 14 24.26 22.11 -28.32
CA ASP A 14 24.60 23.22 -29.21
C ASP A 14 23.53 24.31 -29.05
N GLU A 15 23.93 25.58 -29.07
CA GLU A 15 23.01 26.72 -28.87
C GLU A 15 21.89 26.75 -29.92
N PHE A 16 22.18 26.22 -31.11
CA PHE A 16 21.23 26.06 -32.20
C PHE A 16 20.11 25.05 -31.91
N ASP A 17 20.35 24.04 -31.08
CA ASP A 17 19.30 23.06 -30.74
C ASP A 17 18.21 23.71 -29.89
N ALA A 18 18.62 24.46 -28.86
CA ALA A 18 17.68 25.19 -27.99
C ALA A 18 16.95 26.30 -28.75
N GLU A 19 17.65 27.01 -29.65
CA GLU A 19 17.05 28.03 -30.51
C GLU A 19 16.04 27.42 -31.49
N ALA A 20 16.39 26.32 -32.16
CA ALA A 20 15.51 25.63 -33.09
C ALA A 20 14.26 25.07 -32.39
N GLU A 21 14.40 24.54 -31.17
CA GLU A 21 13.28 24.09 -30.32
C GLU A 21 12.36 25.26 -29.94
N ASN A 22 12.92 26.41 -29.54
CA ASN A 22 12.12 27.59 -29.22
C ASN A 22 11.35 28.11 -30.45
N LEU A 23 12.01 28.17 -31.62
CA LEU A 23 11.37 28.57 -32.88
C LEU A 23 10.24 27.61 -33.27
N PHE A 24 10.47 26.30 -33.11
CA PHE A 24 9.45 25.29 -33.37
C PHE A 24 8.26 25.41 -32.40
N HIS A 25 8.54 25.67 -31.13
CA HIS A 25 7.50 25.86 -30.12
C HIS A 25 6.66 27.13 -30.39
N ASP A 26 7.29 28.21 -30.86
CA ASP A 26 6.58 29.42 -31.25
C ASP A 26 5.79 29.24 -32.55
N PHE A 27 6.30 28.45 -33.50
CA PHE A 27 5.51 27.97 -34.65
C PHE A 27 4.24 27.24 -34.17
N GLN A 28 4.35 26.27 -33.26
CA GLN A 28 3.19 25.51 -32.79
C GLN A 28 2.12 26.39 -32.13
N LYS A 29 2.50 27.53 -31.53
CA LYS A 29 1.55 28.48 -30.93
C LYS A 29 0.86 29.38 -31.94
N THR A 30 1.60 29.78 -32.97
CA THR A 30 1.18 30.85 -33.89
C THR A 30 0.75 30.33 -35.25
N GLU A 31 1.07 29.06 -35.54
CA GLU A 31 1.00 28.41 -36.85
C GLU A 31 1.73 29.16 -37.96
N ASN A 32 2.67 30.06 -37.60
CA ASN A 32 3.44 30.83 -38.56
C ASN A 32 4.51 29.95 -39.24
N LEU A 33 4.27 29.58 -40.50
CA LEU A 33 5.13 28.70 -41.28
C LEU A 33 6.58 29.20 -41.41
N ASP A 34 6.83 30.51 -41.34
CA ASP A 34 8.19 31.05 -41.37
C ASP A 34 9.00 30.62 -40.15
N LEU A 35 8.36 30.42 -39.00
CA LEU A 35 9.01 29.91 -37.80
C LEU A 35 9.35 28.42 -37.92
N LEU A 36 8.52 27.63 -38.61
CA LEU A 36 8.79 26.23 -38.90
C LEU A 36 10.00 26.07 -39.83
N LEU A 37 10.07 26.89 -40.89
CA LEU A 37 11.21 26.89 -41.80
C LEU A 37 12.49 27.36 -41.09
N LYS A 38 12.41 28.45 -40.31
CA LYS A 38 13.54 28.93 -39.51
C LYS A 38 14.03 27.88 -38.52
N SER A 39 13.13 27.18 -37.84
CA SER A 39 13.49 26.07 -36.96
C SER A 39 14.24 24.97 -37.72
N ALA A 40 13.73 24.56 -38.88
CA ALA A 40 14.40 23.57 -39.73
C ALA A 40 15.81 24.03 -40.13
N GLU A 41 15.96 25.27 -40.58
CA GLU A 41 17.25 25.84 -40.99
C GLU A 41 18.22 26.01 -39.82
N THR A 42 17.72 26.32 -38.63
CA THR A 42 18.53 26.38 -37.41
C THR A 42 19.01 25.00 -36.99
N TYR A 43 18.19 23.94 -37.12
CA TYR A 43 18.66 22.57 -36.88
C TYR A 43 19.78 22.13 -37.84
N LEU A 44 19.79 22.60 -39.08
CA LEU A 44 20.87 22.30 -40.04
C LEU A 44 22.22 22.91 -39.63
N LYS A 45 22.22 23.97 -38.82
CA LYS A 45 23.45 24.60 -38.29
C LYS A 45 24.02 23.86 -37.09
N SER A 46 23.25 22.96 -36.48
CA SER A 46 23.70 22.14 -35.37
C SER A 46 24.82 21.20 -35.81
N LYS A 47 25.81 21.03 -34.95
CA LYS A 47 26.89 20.05 -35.19
C LYS A 47 26.45 18.61 -34.96
N ASN A 48 25.22 18.39 -34.49
CA ASN A 48 24.69 17.05 -34.29
C ASN A 48 24.17 16.48 -35.64
N PRO A 49 24.78 15.39 -36.16
CA PRO A 49 24.40 14.79 -37.45
C PRO A 49 22.94 14.29 -37.47
N GLU A 50 22.33 14.02 -36.33
CA GLU A 50 20.91 13.64 -36.23
C GLU A 50 19.96 14.80 -36.56
N LYS A 51 20.42 16.05 -36.42
CA LYS A 51 19.61 17.24 -36.69
C LYS A 51 19.43 17.52 -38.17
N GLU A 52 20.27 16.95 -39.03
CA GLU A 52 20.09 16.98 -40.49
C GLU A 52 18.83 16.22 -40.91
N GLN A 53 18.53 15.10 -40.25
CA GLN A 53 17.29 14.35 -40.48
C GLN A 53 16.07 15.15 -40.00
N ILE A 54 16.15 15.77 -38.81
CA ILE A 54 15.09 16.64 -38.27
C ILE A 54 14.86 17.85 -39.19
N HIS A 55 15.93 18.44 -39.73
CA HIS A 55 15.85 19.49 -40.74
C HIS A 55 15.01 19.05 -41.94
N HIS A 56 15.31 17.89 -42.53
CA HIS A 56 14.57 17.37 -43.68
C HIS A 56 13.11 17.07 -43.36
N ILE A 57 12.80 16.55 -42.17
CA ILE A 57 11.43 16.32 -41.70
C ILE A 57 10.68 17.65 -41.55
N LEU A 58 11.22 18.63 -40.82
CA LEU A 58 10.56 19.91 -40.59
C LEU A 58 10.39 20.71 -41.88
N LYS A 59 11.36 20.61 -42.79
CA LYS A 59 11.29 21.26 -44.11
C LYS A 59 10.25 20.58 -45.01
N SER A 60 10.15 19.25 -44.97
CA SER A 60 9.08 18.51 -45.63
C SER A 60 7.70 18.93 -45.09
N LEU A 61 7.55 19.05 -43.76
CA LEU A 61 6.32 19.53 -43.11
C LEU A 61 5.99 20.99 -43.46
N TYR A 62 7.00 21.85 -43.55
CA TYR A 62 6.83 23.24 -43.98
C TYR A 62 6.23 23.31 -45.38
N TYR A 63 6.85 22.64 -46.36
CA TYR A 63 6.39 22.67 -47.75
C TYR A 63 5.01 22.02 -47.89
N ARG A 64 4.72 20.97 -47.12
CA ARG A 64 3.37 20.39 -47.05
C ARG A 64 2.33 21.38 -46.55
N LYS A 65 2.57 22.02 -45.40
CA LYS A 65 1.63 22.99 -44.82
C LYS A 65 1.47 24.24 -45.70
N ARG A 66 2.55 24.67 -46.37
CA ARG A 66 2.53 25.75 -47.36
C ARG A 66 1.71 25.38 -48.59
N GLY A 67 1.86 24.17 -49.11
CA GLY A 67 1.04 23.65 -50.21
C GLY A 67 -0.45 23.57 -49.84
N ILE A 68 -0.79 23.18 -48.61
CA ILE A 68 -2.18 23.19 -48.10
C ILE A 68 -2.75 24.61 -47.99
N ALA A 69 -1.91 25.59 -47.63
CA ALA A 69 -2.33 26.99 -47.51
C ALA A 69 -2.44 27.70 -48.88
N GLU A 70 -1.83 27.13 -49.92
CA GLU A 70 -1.85 27.65 -51.28
C GLU A 70 -3.21 27.40 -51.94
N LYS A 71 -3.76 28.42 -52.59
CA LYS A 71 -5.11 28.35 -53.21
C LYS A 71 -5.05 27.98 -54.70
N ASP A 72 -3.85 27.79 -55.22
CA ASP A 72 -3.54 27.45 -56.60
C ASP A 72 -3.05 26.00 -56.65
N ASP A 73 -3.85 25.11 -57.26
CA ASP A 73 -3.60 23.67 -57.29
C ASP A 73 -2.25 23.31 -57.91
N ALA A 74 -1.78 24.08 -58.92
CA ALA A 74 -0.51 23.80 -59.58
C ALA A 74 0.67 24.14 -58.67
N LYS A 75 0.57 25.23 -57.91
CA LYS A 75 1.59 25.60 -56.92
C LYS A 75 1.58 24.67 -55.72
N ALA A 76 0.39 24.31 -55.24
CA ALA A 76 0.25 23.33 -54.17
C ALA A 76 0.93 22.00 -54.55
N LEU A 77 0.72 21.52 -55.78
CA LEU A 77 1.36 20.31 -56.30
C LEU A 77 2.90 20.40 -56.29
N ILE A 78 3.46 21.54 -56.70
CA ILE A 78 4.92 21.77 -56.66
C ILE A 78 5.43 21.73 -55.22
N GLU A 79 4.75 22.39 -54.28
CA GLU A 79 5.14 22.37 -52.86
C GLU A 79 5.05 20.94 -52.27
N PHE A 80 4.06 20.14 -52.70
CA PHE A 80 3.97 18.73 -52.32
C PHE A 80 5.09 17.87 -52.93
N GLU A 81 5.51 18.14 -54.16
CA GLU A 81 6.66 17.46 -54.78
C GLU A 81 7.97 17.82 -54.08
N VAL A 82 8.18 19.08 -53.71
CA VAL A 82 9.35 19.53 -52.94
C VAL A 82 9.34 18.93 -51.52
N SER A 83 8.17 18.84 -50.89
CA SER A 83 7.98 18.14 -49.63
C SER A 83 8.38 16.66 -49.73
N ARG A 84 8.00 15.99 -50.82
CA ARG A 84 8.37 14.60 -51.12
C ARG A 84 9.87 14.45 -51.37
N GLU A 85 10.50 15.34 -52.14
CA GLU A 85 11.94 15.30 -52.40
C GLU A 85 12.78 15.46 -51.14
N HIS A 86 12.38 16.36 -50.23
CA HIS A 86 13.05 16.51 -48.95
C HIS A 86 12.92 15.27 -48.07
N LEU A 87 11.79 14.58 -48.16
CA LEU A 87 11.56 13.35 -47.41
C LEU A 87 12.30 12.15 -48.02
N LEU A 88 12.47 12.10 -49.34
CA LEU A 88 13.27 11.07 -50.02
C LEU A 88 14.77 11.16 -49.69
N LYS A 89 15.25 12.32 -49.22
CA LYS A 89 16.61 12.47 -48.67
C LYS A 89 16.78 11.83 -47.30
N VAL A 90 15.71 11.27 -46.76
CA VAL A 90 15.67 10.47 -45.52
C VAL A 90 15.69 8.98 -45.90
N GLU A 91 16.74 8.47 -46.56
CA GLU A 91 17.05 7.03 -46.81
C GLU A 91 18.42 6.88 -47.53
N ASP A 92 19.30 5.88 -47.35
CA ASP A 92 19.41 4.63 -46.55
C ASP A 92 20.94 4.34 -46.42
N GLU A 93 21.54 4.07 -45.26
CA GLU A 93 21.81 2.74 -44.70
C GLU A 93 22.26 2.96 -43.24
N GLN A 94 21.63 2.28 -42.27
CA GLN A 94 21.82 2.46 -40.82
C GLN A 94 21.16 3.70 -40.20
N SER A 95 19.83 3.82 -40.27
CA SER A 95 19.11 4.72 -39.35
C SER A 95 19.08 4.15 -37.92
N GLU A 96 20.28 4.06 -37.34
CA GLU A 96 20.54 4.10 -35.92
C GLU A 96 19.86 5.32 -35.28
N GLY A 97 19.60 6.42 -36.00
CA GLY A 97 18.87 7.59 -35.49
C GLY A 97 17.41 7.30 -35.11
N VAL A 98 16.69 6.54 -35.94
CA VAL A 98 15.32 6.09 -35.60
C VAL A 98 15.35 5.03 -34.49
N LYS A 99 16.36 4.16 -34.45
CA LYS A 99 16.57 3.18 -33.37
C LYS A 99 17.02 3.82 -32.03
N THR A 100 17.71 4.95 -32.07
CA THR A 100 18.27 5.68 -30.91
C THR A 100 17.24 6.64 -30.30
N LEU A 101 16.40 7.29 -31.11
CA LEU A 101 15.22 8.03 -30.63
C LEU A 101 14.15 7.11 -30.03
N GLN A 102 14.00 5.90 -30.57
CA GLN A 102 13.12 4.88 -29.99
C GLN A 102 13.63 4.33 -28.64
N LEU A 103 14.93 4.43 -28.34
CA LEU A 103 15.55 3.90 -27.11
C LEU A 103 15.84 4.96 -26.03
N GLU A 104 16.13 6.20 -26.41
CA GLU A 104 16.41 7.27 -25.44
C GLU A 104 15.12 7.84 -24.81
N VAL A 105 14.00 7.79 -25.53
CA VAL A 105 12.65 8.15 -25.06
C VAL A 105 12.06 7.13 -24.10
N LEU A 106 12.29 5.83 -24.35
CA LEU A 106 11.95 4.77 -23.40
C LEU A 106 12.91 4.77 -22.19
N GLY A 107 14.13 5.31 -22.35
CA GLY A 107 15.25 5.22 -21.42
C GLY A 107 15.42 6.32 -20.37
N ARG A 108 14.87 7.53 -20.54
CA ARG A 108 15.10 8.65 -19.61
C ARG A 108 13.81 9.24 -19.05
N LYS A 109 13.44 8.70 -17.87
CA LYS A 109 12.70 9.36 -16.77
C LYS A 109 11.81 10.55 -17.16
N LEU A 110 10.51 10.28 -17.30
CA LEU A 110 9.42 10.94 -16.54
C LEU A 110 9.73 12.35 -16.01
N LYS A 111 9.97 13.33 -16.90
CA LYS A 111 9.84 14.77 -16.64
C LYS A 111 9.39 15.59 -17.85
N LEU A 112 8.95 14.96 -18.94
CA LEU A 112 8.21 15.69 -19.97
C LEU A 112 6.85 16.08 -19.39
N SER A 113 6.47 17.34 -19.59
CA SER A 113 5.16 17.79 -19.15
C SER A 113 4.08 17.02 -19.93
N ASN A 114 2.88 16.89 -19.38
CA ASN A 114 1.75 16.27 -20.12
C ASN A 114 1.48 16.98 -21.45
N LYS A 115 1.87 18.26 -21.57
CA LYS A 115 1.84 19.03 -22.80
C LYS A 115 2.82 18.49 -23.85
N ASP A 116 4.06 18.20 -23.47
CA ASP A 116 5.11 17.74 -24.40
C ASP A 116 4.82 16.30 -24.90
N LYS A 117 4.26 15.44 -24.04
CA LYS A 117 3.81 14.09 -24.43
C LYS A 117 2.72 14.15 -25.52
N LYS A 118 1.73 15.03 -25.33
CA LYS A 118 0.64 15.24 -26.28
C LYS A 118 1.15 15.80 -27.63
N GLN A 119 2.13 16.68 -27.58
CA GLN A 119 2.77 17.23 -28.79
C GLN A 119 3.54 16.17 -29.57
N MET A 120 4.32 15.31 -28.89
CA MET A 120 5.02 14.21 -29.53
C MET A 120 4.06 13.18 -30.14
N ARG A 121 2.99 12.83 -29.42
CA ARG A 121 1.94 11.93 -29.92
C ARG A 121 1.30 12.43 -31.22
N GLN A 122 1.06 13.75 -31.31
CA GLN A 122 0.52 14.39 -32.50
C GLN A 122 1.51 14.35 -33.69
N LEU A 123 2.80 14.60 -33.44
CA LEU A 123 3.84 14.54 -34.48
C LEU A 123 3.99 13.15 -35.08
N PHE A 124 3.93 12.09 -34.27
CA PHE A 124 3.95 10.71 -34.78
C PHE A 124 2.73 10.41 -35.65
N LEU A 125 1.55 10.90 -35.28
CA LEU A 125 0.33 10.72 -36.07
C LEU A 125 0.43 11.41 -37.44
N GLU A 126 0.87 12.66 -37.46
CA GLU A 126 1.04 13.43 -38.71
C GLU A 126 2.10 12.79 -39.62
N SER A 127 3.20 12.33 -39.04
CA SER A 127 4.27 11.65 -39.78
C SER A 127 3.82 10.27 -40.30
N ALA A 128 3.02 9.54 -39.53
CA ALA A 128 2.45 8.27 -39.96
C ALA A 128 1.51 8.48 -41.15
N GLN A 129 0.59 9.44 -41.07
CA GLN A 129 -0.34 9.76 -42.16
C GLN A 129 0.41 10.12 -43.45
N LEU A 130 1.49 10.90 -43.35
CA LEU A 130 2.36 11.22 -44.49
C LEU A 130 3.01 9.96 -45.10
N ASN A 131 3.53 9.04 -44.30
CA ASN A 131 4.10 7.78 -44.82
C ASN A 131 3.05 6.89 -45.49
N LYS A 132 1.82 6.87 -44.95
CA LYS A 132 0.70 6.16 -45.55
C LYS A 132 0.34 6.69 -46.93
N GLU A 133 0.27 8.02 -47.09
CA GLU A 133 0.00 8.66 -48.39
C GLU A 133 1.11 8.39 -49.42
N LEU A 134 2.33 8.17 -48.96
CA LEU A 134 3.49 7.83 -49.79
C LEU A 134 3.62 6.33 -50.10
N GLY A 135 2.69 5.49 -49.61
CA GLY A 135 2.75 4.03 -49.78
C GLY A 135 3.85 3.34 -48.96
N LYS A 136 4.45 4.05 -47.99
CA LYS A 136 5.46 3.54 -47.06
C LYS A 136 4.78 2.87 -45.86
N GLU A 137 4.16 1.72 -46.10
CA GLU A 137 3.30 1.01 -45.12
C GLU A 137 4.07 0.55 -43.87
N LYS A 138 5.33 0.12 -43.99
CA LYS A 138 6.12 -0.33 -42.83
C LYS A 138 6.43 0.82 -41.88
N GLU A 139 6.82 1.96 -42.44
CA GLU A 139 7.15 3.19 -41.73
C GLU A 139 5.89 3.80 -41.08
N TYR A 140 4.75 3.71 -41.76
CA TYR A 140 3.44 4.04 -41.19
C TYR A 140 3.18 3.25 -39.90
N HIS A 141 3.27 1.92 -39.96
CA HIS A 141 3.04 1.05 -38.83
C HIS A 141 4.05 1.26 -37.69
N SER A 142 5.33 1.49 -37.99
CA SER A 142 6.33 1.85 -36.98
C SER A 142 5.98 3.14 -36.23
N LEU A 143 5.52 4.18 -36.94
CA LEU A 143 5.14 5.46 -36.34
C LEU A 143 3.83 5.37 -35.56
N MET A 144 2.88 4.56 -36.03
CA MET A 144 1.64 4.26 -35.30
C MET A 144 1.91 3.50 -34.00
N ALA A 145 2.85 2.56 -33.99
CA ALA A 145 3.29 1.90 -32.76
C ALA A 145 3.81 2.92 -31.74
N LEU A 146 4.63 3.88 -32.16
CA LEU A 146 5.13 4.96 -31.30
C LEU A 146 4.02 5.91 -30.83
N HIS A 147 3.08 6.25 -31.70
CA HIS A 147 1.91 7.04 -31.33
C HIS A 147 1.13 6.41 -30.16
N HIS A 148 0.85 5.11 -30.27
CA HIS A 148 0.13 4.36 -29.24
C HIS A 148 0.96 4.19 -27.96
N MET A 149 2.28 3.95 -28.08
CA MET A 149 3.19 3.92 -26.95
C MET A 149 3.12 5.21 -26.12
N TYR A 150 3.15 6.37 -26.77
CA TYR A 150 3.00 7.65 -26.06
C TYR A 150 1.61 7.81 -25.44
N GLY A 151 0.56 7.32 -26.10
CA GLY A 151 -0.78 7.22 -25.51
C GLY A 151 -0.78 6.47 -24.18
N THR A 152 -0.07 5.34 -24.08
CA THR A 152 0.04 4.60 -22.81
C THR A 152 0.72 5.39 -21.69
N PHE A 153 1.62 6.33 -22.03
CA PHE A 153 2.33 7.17 -21.05
C PHE A 153 1.59 8.46 -20.68
N GLU A 154 0.55 8.83 -21.43
CA GLU A 154 -0.34 9.96 -21.09
C GLU A 154 -1.28 9.63 -19.93
N TYR A 155 -1.64 8.36 -19.77
CA TYR A 155 -2.53 7.91 -18.71
C TYR A 155 -1.75 7.61 -17.43
N GLU A 156 -2.00 8.39 -16.37
CA GLU A 156 -1.44 8.14 -15.03
C GLU A 156 -2.05 6.91 -14.36
N VAL A 157 -3.23 6.49 -14.81
CA VAL A 157 -3.97 5.34 -14.29
C VAL A 157 -3.99 4.24 -15.34
N LEU A 158 -3.61 3.04 -14.92
CA LEU A 158 -3.71 1.83 -15.73
C LEU A 158 -5.17 1.36 -15.73
N ASP A 159 -5.92 1.74 -16.77
CA ASP A 159 -7.31 1.37 -16.99
C ASP A 159 -7.46 0.63 -18.34
N ASP A 160 -8.71 0.29 -18.69
CA ASP A 160 -9.02 -0.40 -19.96
C ASP A 160 -8.57 0.39 -21.20
N ARG A 161 -8.46 1.72 -21.11
CA ARG A 161 -8.01 2.58 -22.22
C ARG A 161 -6.52 2.43 -22.43
N THR A 162 -5.74 2.44 -21.35
CA THR A 162 -4.29 2.21 -21.40
C THR A 162 -3.96 0.82 -21.95
N LEU A 163 -4.73 -0.20 -21.55
CA LEU A 163 -4.57 -1.55 -22.09
C LEU A 163 -4.87 -1.60 -23.59
N LYS A 164 -5.95 -0.97 -24.03
CA LYS A 164 -6.32 -0.91 -25.46
C LYS A 164 -5.26 -0.20 -26.30
N GLU A 165 -4.68 0.89 -25.80
CA GLU A 165 -3.57 1.59 -26.47
C GLU A 165 -2.33 0.69 -26.56
N ALA A 166 -2.02 -0.07 -25.51
CA ALA A 166 -0.91 -1.02 -25.53
C ALA A 166 -1.12 -2.19 -26.53
N GLU A 167 -2.35 -2.67 -26.67
CA GLU A 167 -2.70 -3.70 -27.65
C GLU A 167 -2.56 -3.20 -29.09
N LEU A 168 -3.01 -1.97 -29.35
CA LEU A 168 -2.83 -1.32 -30.65
C LEU A 168 -1.34 -1.09 -30.94
N MET A 169 -0.56 -0.60 -29.97
CA MET A 169 0.88 -0.44 -30.09
C MET A 169 1.58 -1.75 -30.50
N ALA A 170 1.30 -2.87 -29.82
CA ALA A 170 1.91 -4.15 -30.12
C ALA A 170 1.54 -4.65 -31.52
N LYS A 171 0.26 -4.50 -31.91
CA LYS A 171 -0.22 -4.85 -33.24
C LYS A 171 0.48 -4.05 -34.35
N GLU A 172 0.59 -2.74 -34.18
CA GLU A 172 1.29 -1.87 -35.14
C GLU A 172 2.80 -2.18 -35.19
N GLY A 173 3.39 -2.53 -34.05
CA GLY A 173 4.77 -3.01 -33.98
C GLY A 173 4.99 -4.28 -34.81
N GLU A 174 4.08 -5.26 -34.74
CA GLU A 174 4.13 -6.47 -35.57
C GLU A 174 3.96 -6.15 -37.07
N LEU A 175 3.00 -5.29 -37.42
CA LEU A 175 2.70 -4.92 -38.82
C LEU A 175 3.84 -4.13 -39.49
N SER A 176 4.69 -3.46 -38.71
CA SER A 176 5.88 -2.77 -39.24
C SER A 176 6.89 -3.70 -39.91
N GLY A 177 6.86 -5.00 -39.59
CA GLY A 177 7.87 -5.97 -40.01
C GLY A 177 9.25 -5.74 -39.39
N GLN A 178 9.37 -4.87 -38.38
CA GLN A 178 10.59 -4.65 -37.62
C GLN A 178 10.59 -5.55 -36.37
N GLU A 179 11.32 -6.66 -36.42
CA GLU A 179 11.34 -7.66 -35.32
C GLU A 179 11.63 -7.04 -33.96
N GLU A 180 12.63 -6.15 -33.88
CA GLU A 180 13.01 -5.51 -32.63
C GLU A 180 11.90 -4.64 -32.04
N LEU A 181 11.18 -3.88 -32.87
CA LEU A 181 10.06 -3.06 -32.45
C LEU A 181 8.87 -3.93 -32.00
N ALA A 182 8.60 -5.02 -32.72
CA ALA A 182 7.57 -5.98 -32.35
C ALA A 182 7.85 -6.60 -30.97
N TYR A 183 9.08 -7.02 -30.69
CA TYR A 183 9.43 -7.57 -29.38
C TYR A 183 9.39 -6.53 -28.25
N LYS A 184 9.85 -5.29 -28.49
CA LYS A 184 9.78 -4.21 -27.49
C LYS A 184 8.34 -3.85 -27.12
N THR A 185 7.49 -3.66 -28.12
CA THR A 185 6.08 -3.32 -27.90
C THR A 185 5.32 -4.47 -27.24
N LYS A 186 5.63 -5.72 -27.58
CA LYS A 186 5.11 -6.91 -26.91
C LYS A 186 5.55 -7.01 -25.45
N ALA A 187 6.82 -6.72 -25.15
CA ALA A 187 7.31 -6.69 -23.77
C ALA A 187 6.54 -5.67 -22.91
N LEU A 188 6.34 -4.45 -23.44
CA LEU A 188 5.61 -3.39 -22.76
C LEU A 188 4.12 -3.72 -22.57
N LEU A 189 3.46 -4.32 -23.57
CA LEU A 189 2.08 -4.81 -23.44
C LEU A 189 1.94 -5.78 -22.26
N HIS A 190 2.82 -6.78 -22.19
CA HIS A 190 2.78 -7.78 -21.12
C HIS A 190 3.09 -7.17 -19.74
N GLN A 191 3.98 -6.18 -19.65
CA GLN A 191 4.17 -5.42 -18.40
C GLN A 191 2.91 -4.64 -17.97
N ILE A 192 2.16 -4.06 -18.91
CA ILE A 192 0.90 -3.35 -18.64
C ILE A 192 -0.20 -4.35 -18.21
N LYS A 193 -0.30 -5.50 -18.88
CA LYS A 193 -1.21 -6.59 -18.49
C LYS A 193 -0.91 -7.11 -17.08
N ALA A 194 0.35 -7.34 -16.75
CA ALA A 194 0.76 -7.79 -15.43
C ALA A 194 0.31 -6.84 -14.29
N LYS A 195 0.19 -5.54 -14.57
CA LYS A 195 -0.25 -4.52 -13.61
C LYS A 195 -1.77 -4.36 -13.54
N THR A 196 -2.52 -4.86 -14.52
CA THR A 196 -3.99 -4.73 -14.60
C THR A 196 -4.73 -5.98 -14.14
N VAL A 197 -4.08 -7.15 -14.17
CA VAL A 197 -4.66 -8.40 -13.65
C VAL A 197 -4.72 -8.41 -12.11
N LEU A 198 -5.79 -9.00 -11.57
CA LEU A 198 -6.08 -9.01 -10.12
C LEU A 198 -5.31 -10.10 -9.34
N GLY A 199 -4.75 -11.09 -10.04
CA GLY A 199 -4.11 -12.26 -9.43
C GLY A 199 -2.58 -12.30 -9.63
N PRO A 200 -1.81 -12.73 -8.61
CA PRO A 200 -0.35 -12.77 -8.69
C PRO A 200 0.18 -13.85 -9.64
N LYS A 201 -0.60 -14.89 -9.94
CA LYS A 201 -0.22 -15.95 -10.87
C LYS A 201 -0.30 -15.45 -12.31
N GLU A 202 -1.43 -14.85 -12.67
CA GLU A 202 -1.66 -14.23 -13.97
C GLU A 202 -0.65 -13.09 -14.20
N SER A 203 -0.40 -12.27 -13.16
CA SER A 203 0.64 -11.23 -13.21
C SER A 203 2.02 -11.81 -13.49
N LEU A 204 2.36 -12.94 -12.86
CA LEU A 204 3.63 -13.62 -13.09
C LEU A 204 3.75 -14.18 -14.51
N GLU A 205 2.70 -14.82 -15.04
CA GLU A 205 2.68 -15.34 -16.41
C GLU A 205 2.92 -14.22 -17.43
N GLU A 206 2.25 -13.09 -17.26
CA GLU A 206 2.46 -11.90 -18.10
C GLU A 206 3.88 -11.34 -17.97
N LEU A 207 4.44 -11.25 -16.76
CA LEU A 207 5.82 -10.80 -16.57
C LEU A 207 6.86 -11.75 -17.19
N GLU A 208 6.61 -13.06 -17.17
CA GLU A 208 7.47 -14.05 -17.82
C GLU A 208 7.41 -13.92 -19.35
N MET A 209 6.23 -13.63 -19.92
CA MET A 209 6.10 -13.29 -21.35
C MET A 209 6.83 -11.98 -21.70
N ALA A 210 6.76 -10.96 -20.83
CA ALA A 210 7.48 -9.71 -21.01
C ALA A 210 9.01 -9.90 -21.00
N LEU A 211 9.51 -10.75 -20.08
CA LEU A 211 10.92 -11.07 -20.01
C LEU A 211 11.38 -11.82 -21.26
N ALA A 212 10.62 -12.82 -21.72
CA ALA A 212 10.94 -13.57 -22.94
C ALA A 212 11.00 -12.65 -24.17
N ALA A 213 10.11 -11.68 -24.28
CA ALA A 213 10.13 -10.69 -25.36
C ALA A 213 11.36 -9.76 -25.26
N THR A 214 11.70 -9.27 -24.06
CA THR A 214 12.91 -8.45 -23.81
C THR A 214 14.22 -9.21 -24.10
N GLU A 215 14.23 -10.55 -24.00
CA GLU A 215 15.42 -11.34 -24.34
C GLU A 215 15.68 -11.43 -25.84
N MET A 216 14.66 -11.16 -26.66
CA MET A 216 14.76 -11.12 -28.12
C MET A 216 15.20 -9.75 -28.65
N THR A 217 15.40 -8.76 -27.78
CA THR A 217 15.82 -7.40 -28.15
C THR A 217 17.32 -7.19 -27.87
N GLN A 218 18.00 -6.40 -28.70
CA GLN A 218 19.40 -6.02 -28.45
C GLN A 218 19.52 -5.09 -27.23
N ASP A 219 18.48 -4.29 -27.02
CA ASP A 219 18.32 -3.48 -25.83
C ASP A 219 17.83 -4.34 -24.65
N LYS A 220 18.62 -4.33 -23.57
CA LYS A 220 18.29 -5.01 -22.30
C LYS A 220 17.71 -4.03 -21.26
N TYR A 221 17.38 -2.80 -21.67
CA TYR A 221 16.72 -1.84 -20.81
C TYR A 221 15.41 -2.42 -20.26
N GLY A 222 15.13 -2.17 -18.98
CA GLY A 222 13.96 -2.74 -18.30
C GLY A 222 14.05 -4.23 -17.97
N LYS A 223 15.08 -4.97 -18.41
CA LYS A 223 15.29 -6.39 -18.06
C LYS A 223 15.44 -6.57 -16.56
N GLU A 224 16.32 -5.80 -15.91
CA GLU A 224 16.53 -5.89 -14.46
C GLU A 224 15.27 -5.53 -13.66
N GLU A 225 14.47 -4.57 -14.15
CA GLU A 225 13.21 -4.18 -13.53
C GLU A 225 12.15 -5.26 -13.67
N THR A 226 12.03 -5.87 -14.85
CA THR A 226 11.11 -7.00 -15.11
C THR A 226 11.50 -8.22 -14.28
N GLU A 227 12.79 -8.55 -14.20
CA GLU A 227 13.30 -9.61 -13.33
C GLU A 227 13.01 -9.33 -11.85
N ALA A 228 13.15 -8.07 -11.41
CA ALA A 228 12.79 -7.67 -10.05
C ALA A 228 11.29 -7.85 -9.76
N GLN A 229 10.43 -7.46 -10.72
CA GLN A 229 8.97 -7.65 -10.63
C GLN A 229 8.60 -9.15 -10.59
N ILE A 230 9.25 -9.99 -11.39
CA ILE A 230 9.08 -11.46 -11.36
C ILE A 230 9.44 -12.02 -9.99
N LEU A 231 10.60 -11.64 -9.44
CA LEU A 231 11.04 -12.08 -8.12
C LEU A 231 10.06 -11.62 -7.03
N TYR A 232 9.55 -10.40 -7.14
CA TYR A 232 8.54 -9.87 -6.25
C TYR A 232 7.23 -10.67 -6.33
N ALA A 233 6.69 -10.91 -7.53
CA ALA A 233 5.49 -11.73 -7.73
C ALA A 233 5.68 -13.16 -7.21
N LYS A 234 6.82 -13.79 -7.49
CA LYS A 234 7.20 -15.11 -6.93
C LYS A 234 7.24 -15.05 -5.40
N GLY A 235 7.77 -13.98 -4.82
CA GLY A 235 7.76 -13.74 -3.39
C GLY A 235 6.33 -13.70 -2.83
N MET A 236 5.43 -12.94 -3.46
CA MET A 236 4.02 -12.84 -3.08
C MET A 236 3.29 -14.20 -3.08
N MET A 237 3.66 -15.10 -3.99
CA MET A 237 3.08 -16.45 -4.10
C MET A 237 3.77 -17.50 -3.21
N THR A 238 4.96 -17.20 -2.67
CA THR A 238 5.76 -18.17 -1.93
C THR A 238 5.27 -18.34 -0.49
N VAL A 239 4.88 -19.56 -0.14
CA VAL A 239 4.35 -19.91 1.20
C VAL A 239 5.44 -19.89 2.29
N GLY A 240 6.69 -20.23 1.95
CA GLY A 240 7.79 -20.30 2.92
C GLY A 240 8.40 -18.93 3.21
N ARG A 241 8.31 -18.45 4.46
CA ARG A 241 8.81 -17.13 4.88
C ARG A 241 10.27 -16.88 4.48
N ASN A 242 11.16 -17.84 4.71
CA ASN A 242 12.58 -17.70 4.38
C ASN A 242 12.80 -17.53 2.87
N LYS A 243 12.13 -18.36 2.05
CA LYS A 243 12.25 -18.31 0.59
C LYS A 243 11.59 -17.05 0.01
N ARG A 244 10.43 -16.67 0.54
CA ARG A 244 9.77 -15.41 0.20
C ARG A 244 10.66 -14.20 0.49
N ASN A 245 11.25 -14.14 1.68
CA ASN A 245 12.10 -13.03 2.08
C ASN A 245 13.40 -12.99 1.27
N GLU A 246 13.95 -14.14 0.89
CA GLU A 246 15.06 -14.22 -0.07
C GLU A 246 14.67 -13.59 -1.42
N LEU A 247 13.54 -14.02 -2.00
CA LEU A 247 13.02 -13.47 -3.27
C LEU A 247 12.79 -11.97 -3.21
N PHE A 248 12.20 -11.46 -2.12
CA PHE A 248 12.01 -10.02 -1.93
C PHE A 248 13.35 -9.27 -1.79
N ARG A 249 14.34 -9.82 -1.08
CA ARG A 249 15.67 -9.18 -1.00
C ARG A 249 16.36 -9.12 -2.36
N GLU A 250 16.26 -10.18 -3.15
CA GLU A 250 16.79 -10.21 -4.51
C GLU A 250 16.09 -9.18 -5.41
N ALA A 251 14.76 -9.08 -5.33
CA ALA A 251 13.98 -8.06 -6.03
C ALA A 251 14.41 -6.63 -5.62
N GLY A 252 14.52 -6.37 -4.32
CA GLY A 252 14.97 -5.08 -3.80
C GLY A 252 16.39 -4.71 -4.23
N ALA A 253 17.31 -5.68 -4.30
CA ALA A 253 18.67 -5.44 -4.78
C ALA A 253 18.69 -5.04 -6.27
N LYS A 254 17.86 -5.69 -7.10
CA LYS A 254 17.72 -5.34 -8.52
C LYS A 254 17.06 -3.96 -8.72
N TRP A 255 15.99 -3.66 -8.00
CA TRP A 255 15.39 -2.32 -8.06
C TRP A 255 16.32 -1.21 -7.56
N LEU A 256 17.18 -1.50 -6.58
CA LEU A 256 18.21 -0.56 -6.14
C LEU A 256 19.25 -0.31 -7.24
N ALA A 257 19.69 -1.36 -7.94
CA ALA A 257 20.62 -1.25 -9.08
C ALA A 257 20.01 -0.43 -10.23
N ALA A 258 18.72 -0.61 -10.50
CA ALA A 258 17.94 0.16 -11.48
C ALA A 258 17.60 1.60 -11.01
N GLY A 259 17.90 1.97 -9.77
CA GLY A 259 17.60 3.29 -9.22
C GLY A 259 16.12 3.55 -8.88
N ASN A 260 15.31 2.50 -8.72
CA ASN A 260 13.89 2.58 -8.37
C ASN A 260 13.68 2.55 -6.84
N GLN A 261 13.92 3.68 -6.18
CA GLN A 261 13.84 3.79 -4.71
C GLN A 261 12.45 3.53 -4.13
N ALA A 262 11.39 3.86 -4.88
CA ALA A 262 10.01 3.63 -4.43
C ALA A 262 9.75 2.13 -4.24
N GLU A 263 10.16 1.31 -5.20
CA GLU A 263 9.99 -0.14 -5.11
C GLU A 263 10.92 -0.80 -4.10
N VAL A 264 12.14 -0.28 -3.91
CA VAL A 264 13.02 -0.71 -2.80
C VAL A 264 12.33 -0.49 -1.45
N MET A 265 11.66 0.65 -1.27
CA MET A 265 10.89 0.93 -0.05
C MET A 265 9.66 0.03 0.08
N ASN A 266 8.99 -0.32 -1.02
CA ASN A 266 7.90 -1.29 -1.00
C ASN A 266 8.38 -2.67 -0.58
N VAL A 267 9.49 -3.16 -1.12
CA VAL A 267 10.15 -4.39 -0.67
C VAL A 267 10.51 -4.33 0.81
N ALA A 268 11.09 -3.21 1.27
CA ALA A 268 11.44 -3.03 2.67
C ALA A 268 10.21 -3.11 3.58
N LYS A 269 9.08 -2.53 3.16
CA LYS A 269 7.78 -2.68 3.84
C LYS A 269 7.26 -4.12 3.80
N MET A 270 7.50 -4.88 2.74
CA MET A 270 7.09 -6.30 2.69
C MET A 270 7.99 -7.21 3.54
N LEU A 271 9.27 -6.87 3.66
CA LEU A 271 10.26 -7.56 4.49
C LEU A 271 10.21 -7.16 5.98
N ALA A 272 9.61 -6.02 6.25
CA ALA A 272 9.46 -5.43 7.57
C ALA A 272 8.28 -4.44 7.51
N PRO A 273 7.02 -4.90 7.55
CA PRO A 273 5.83 -4.04 7.59
C PRO A 273 6.09 -2.95 8.60
N LEU A 274 6.16 -1.74 8.07
CA LEU A 274 6.22 -0.55 8.89
C LEU A 274 5.03 -0.67 9.84
N PRO A 275 5.24 -0.48 11.16
CA PRO A 275 4.12 -0.42 12.06
C PRO A 275 3.13 0.62 11.52
N VAL A 276 1.83 0.34 11.59
CA VAL A 276 0.77 1.35 11.45
C VAL A 276 1.25 2.62 12.13
N ASN A 277 1.12 3.76 11.47
CA ASN A 277 1.74 5.02 11.86
C ASN A 277 1.56 5.29 13.36
N ILE A 278 2.57 4.89 14.16
CA ILE A 278 2.52 5.02 15.62
C ILE A 278 2.35 6.48 15.98
N MET A 279 2.96 7.39 15.22
CA MET A 279 2.79 8.82 15.42
C MET A 279 1.32 9.23 15.29
N ALA A 280 0.61 8.77 14.25
CA ALA A 280 -0.82 9.04 14.12
C ALA A 280 -1.63 8.48 15.30
N MET A 281 -1.28 7.30 15.82
CA MET A 281 -1.94 6.74 17.02
C MET A 281 -1.64 7.57 18.28
N LEU A 282 -0.40 8.06 18.44
CA LEU A 282 0.00 8.88 19.57
C LEU A 282 -0.66 10.26 19.52
N GLU A 283 -0.74 10.87 18.34
CA GLU A 283 -1.47 12.13 18.09
C GLU A 283 -2.95 11.94 18.39
N MET A 284 -3.55 10.85 17.90
CA MET A 284 -4.95 10.58 18.17
C MET A 284 -5.23 10.35 19.65
N ALA A 285 -4.32 9.71 20.40
CA ALA A 285 -4.44 9.56 21.85
C ALA A 285 -4.44 10.92 22.57
N ASP A 286 -3.62 11.88 22.13
CA ASP A 286 -3.61 13.24 22.67
C ASP A 286 -4.95 13.94 22.42
N ILE A 287 -5.48 13.83 21.19
CA ILE A 287 -6.80 14.37 20.84
C ILE A 287 -7.91 13.73 21.69
N VAL A 288 -7.85 12.41 21.95
CA VAL A 288 -8.82 11.75 22.84
C VAL A 288 -8.77 12.33 24.25
N ILE A 289 -7.57 12.54 24.79
CA ILE A 289 -7.38 13.13 26.12
C ILE A 289 -7.99 14.53 26.18
N GLU A 290 -7.74 15.36 25.17
CA GLU A 290 -8.32 16.71 25.06
C GLU A 290 -9.85 16.65 25.01
N LYS A 291 -10.42 15.81 24.13
CA LYS A 291 -11.87 15.61 24.03
C LYS A 291 -12.53 15.14 25.33
N GLN A 292 -11.88 14.22 26.05
CA GLN A 292 -12.38 13.74 27.34
C GLN A 292 -12.40 14.88 28.38
N ASN A 293 -11.35 15.71 28.43
CA ASN A 293 -11.32 16.89 29.29
C ASN A 293 -12.41 17.92 28.92
N GLU A 294 -12.63 18.17 27.63
CA GLU A 294 -13.70 19.06 27.15
C GLU A 294 -15.10 18.57 27.53
N MET A 295 -15.36 17.27 27.37
CA MET A 295 -16.61 16.64 27.80
C MET A 295 -16.83 16.83 29.30
N LEU A 296 -15.79 16.57 30.11
CA LEU A 296 -15.88 16.73 31.56
C LEU A 296 -16.11 18.19 31.99
N ALA A 297 -15.44 19.13 31.33
CA ALA A 297 -15.63 20.56 31.58
C ALA A 297 -17.06 21.00 31.25
N SER A 298 -17.64 20.44 30.19
CA SER A 298 -19.03 20.69 29.80
C SER A 298 -20.00 20.13 30.85
N VAL A 299 -19.77 18.92 31.33
CA VAL A 299 -20.59 18.28 32.40
C VAL A 299 -20.57 19.11 33.70
N ARG A 300 -19.41 19.64 34.09
CA ARG A 300 -19.32 20.54 35.25
C ARG A 300 -20.19 21.79 35.10
N LYS A 301 -20.17 22.40 33.92
CA LYS A 301 -21.00 23.59 33.62
C LYS A 301 -22.49 23.27 33.61
N MET A 302 -22.87 22.10 33.09
CA MET A 302 -24.27 21.68 32.96
C MET A 302 -24.91 21.33 34.30
N THR A 303 -24.22 20.57 35.16
CA THR A 303 -24.80 20.05 36.41
C THR A 303 -24.93 21.09 37.52
N LYS A 304 -24.13 22.18 37.49
CA LYS A 304 -24.09 23.24 38.51
C LYS A 304 -23.93 22.74 39.96
N LYS A 305 -23.51 21.48 40.16
CA LYS A 305 -23.27 20.91 41.48
C LYS A 305 -22.00 21.56 42.08
N PRO A 306 -21.94 21.74 43.41
CA PRO A 306 -20.77 22.32 44.07
C PRO A 306 -19.52 21.47 43.83
N GLU A 307 -18.34 22.06 43.93
CA GLU A 307 -17.09 21.31 43.82
C GLU A 307 -17.00 20.21 44.88
N GLY A 308 -16.62 19.00 44.46
CA GLY A 308 -16.62 17.82 45.32
C GLY A 308 -15.89 16.63 44.70
N ALA A 309 -15.57 15.66 45.55
CA ALA A 309 -14.90 14.41 45.16
C ALA A 309 -15.94 13.36 44.70
N TYR A 310 -16.57 13.63 43.56
CA TYR A 310 -17.59 12.77 42.99
C TYR A 310 -17.01 11.55 42.25
N MET A 311 -17.74 10.44 42.26
CA MET A 311 -17.32 9.17 41.63
C MET A 311 -17.13 9.28 40.11
N LEU A 312 -17.97 10.06 39.41
CA LEU A 312 -17.79 10.34 37.98
C LEU A 312 -16.39 10.90 37.70
N PHE A 313 -15.95 11.90 38.49
CA PHE A 313 -14.65 12.54 38.30
C PHE A 313 -13.49 11.63 38.69
N TYR A 314 -13.69 10.75 39.68
CA TYR A 314 -12.74 9.71 40.04
C TYR A 314 -12.52 8.76 38.85
N HIS A 315 -13.56 8.12 38.33
CA HIS A 315 -13.45 7.17 37.22
C HIS A 315 -12.91 7.82 35.94
N HIS A 316 -13.35 9.06 35.65
CA HIS A 316 -12.83 9.80 34.51
C HIS A 316 -11.34 10.14 34.66
N SER A 317 -10.86 10.47 35.86
CA SER A 317 -9.43 10.70 36.10
C SER A 317 -8.60 9.44 35.85
N TYR A 318 -9.12 8.28 36.27
CA TYR A 318 -8.50 6.98 35.98
C TYR A 318 -8.53 6.65 34.49
N LEU A 319 -9.61 6.98 33.78
CA LEU A 319 -9.69 6.86 32.31
C LEU A 319 -8.54 7.64 31.64
N LEU A 320 -8.32 8.90 32.03
CA LEU A 320 -7.23 9.74 31.50
C LEU A 320 -5.85 9.18 31.84
N GLU A 321 -5.66 8.66 33.05
CA GLU A 321 -4.40 7.99 33.44
C GLU A 321 -4.13 6.76 32.56
N ARG A 322 -5.16 5.94 32.33
CA ARG A 322 -5.05 4.75 31.47
C ARG A 322 -4.79 5.10 30.00
N LEU A 323 -5.31 6.21 29.48
CA LEU A 323 -4.93 6.71 28.15
C LEU A 323 -3.44 7.08 28.07
N LYS A 324 -2.88 7.69 29.13
CA LYS A 324 -1.45 8.01 29.21
C LYS A 324 -0.59 6.75 29.28
N ASP A 325 -1.02 5.74 30.05
CA ASP A 325 -0.29 4.46 30.13
C ASP A 325 -0.32 3.70 28.81
N PHE A 326 -1.48 3.66 28.17
CA PHE A 326 -1.63 3.14 26.82
C PHE A 326 -0.66 3.84 25.85
N LYS A 327 -0.58 5.18 25.86
CA LYS A 327 0.35 5.96 25.02
C LYS A 327 1.81 5.56 25.27
N LYS A 328 2.22 5.38 26.53
CA LYS A 328 3.57 4.94 26.90
C LYS A 328 3.86 3.53 26.36
N ILE A 329 2.93 2.59 26.50
CA ILE A 329 3.06 1.21 26.02
C ILE A 329 3.24 1.19 24.50
N ILE A 330 2.37 1.88 23.75
CA ILE A 330 2.45 1.94 22.28
C ILE A 330 3.76 2.59 21.81
N THR A 331 4.21 3.64 22.50
CA THR A 331 5.51 4.27 22.20
C THR A 331 6.66 3.27 22.34
N ARG A 332 6.68 2.47 23.42
CA ARG A 332 7.72 1.47 23.65
C ARG A 332 7.65 0.35 22.61
N LEU A 333 6.47 -0.21 22.35
CA LEU A 333 6.26 -1.22 21.31
C LEU A 333 6.74 -0.74 19.94
N GLY A 334 6.41 0.50 19.60
CA GLY A 334 6.82 1.11 18.35
C GLY A 334 8.33 1.28 18.19
N LYS A 335 9.00 1.81 19.22
CA LYS A 335 10.46 1.96 19.25
C LYS A 335 11.15 0.60 19.18
N SER A 336 10.69 -0.37 19.97
CA SER A 336 11.23 -1.72 20.00
C SER A 336 11.03 -2.43 18.65
N ARG A 337 9.87 -2.28 18.00
CA ARG A 337 9.62 -2.86 16.68
C ARG A 337 10.56 -2.30 15.62
N LYS A 338 10.77 -0.98 15.61
CA LYS A 338 11.73 -0.31 14.73
C LYS A 338 13.13 -0.89 14.97
N ARG A 339 13.54 -1.01 16.23
CA ARG A 339 14.86 -1.56 16.58
C ARG A 339 15.02 -3.03 16.18
N LEU A 340 13.99 -3.86 16.35
CA LEU A 340 14.00 -5.24 15.87
C LEU A 340 14.18 -5.32 14.34
N THR A 341 13.56 -4.40 13.58
CA THR A 341 13.79 -4.31 12.12
C THR A 341 15.25 -3.97 11.82
N GLU A 342 15.83 -2.97 12.48
CA GLU A 342 17.25 -2.60 12.32
C GLU A 342 18.19 -3.77 12.64
N LEU A 343 17.93 -4.49 13.73
CA LEU A 343 18.69 -5.67 14.11
C LEU A 343 18.53 -6.82 13.11
N GLY A 344 17.35 -7.00 12.53
CA GLY A 344 17.11 -7.97 11.45
C GLY A 344 17.92 -7.67 10.19
N ILE A 345 18.03 -6.39 9.80
CA ILE A 345 18.87 -5.93 8.69
C ILE A 345 20.35 -6.17 9.00
N LEU A 346 20.80 -5.77 10.21
CA LEU A 346 22.18 -5.97 10.65
C LEU A 346 22.56 -7.44 10.71
N ARG A 347 21.67 -8.30 11.23
CA ARG A 347 21.84 -9.75 11.26
C ARG A 347 22.00 -10.28 9.84
N SER A 348 21.08 -9.95 8.93
CA SER A 348 21.12 -10.42 7.54
C SER A 348 22.39 -10.00 6.80
N LYS A 349 22.92 -8.79 7.08
CA LYS A 349 24.18 -8.30 6.51
C LYS A 349 25.41 -9.08 6.98
N HIS A 350 25.36 -9.63 8.19
CA HIS A 350 26.49 -10.29 8.85
C HIS A 350 26.38 -11.82 8.89
N GLU A 351 25.21 -12.38 8.55
CA GLU A 351 24.95 -13.82 8.60
C GLU A 351 25.79 -14.54 7.52
N PRO A 352 26.60 -15.56 7.90
CA PRO A 352 27.41 -16.27 6.94
C PRO A 352 26.53 -17.07 5.98
N LYS A 353 26.86 -17.05 4.67
CA LYS A 353 26.15 -17.82 3.63
C LYS A 353 26.15 -19.34 3.87
N THR A 354 27.03 -19.84 4.73
CA THR A 354 27.16 -21.26 5.08
C THR A 354 26.86 -21.48 6.56
N PHE A 355 25.88 -22.35 6.85
CA PHE A 355 25.31 -22.64 8.17
C PHE A 355 26.28 -23.26 9.20
N ARG A 356 27.50 -23.64 8.79
CA ARG A 356 28.45 -24.43 9.62
C ARG A 356 29.48 -23.62 10.42
N ARG A 357 29.40 -22.28 10.45
CA ARG A 357 30.35 -21.45 11.23
C ARG A 357 29.72 -20.97 12.53
N LYS A 358 30.48 -21.02 13.63
CA LYS A 358 30.09 -20.37 14.91
C LYS A 358 29.74 -18.91 14.64
N LEU A 359 28.63 -18.43 15.22
CA LEU A 359 28.22 -17.02 15.13
C LEU A 359 29.36 -16.13 15.63
N SER A 360 29.70 -15.09 14.87
CA SER A 360 30.68 -14.08 15.29
C SER A 360 30.20 -13.37 16.57
N LYS A 361 31.12 -12.81 17.37
CA LYS A 361 30.75 -12.03 18.57
C LYS A 361 29.71 -10.94 18.24
N LYS A 362 29.87 -10.28 17.10
CA LYS A 362 28.91 -9.27 16.60
C LYS A 362 27.52 -9.85 16.37
N LEU A 363 27.42 -11.03 15.74
CA LEU A 363 26.13 -11.71 15.54
C LEU A 363 25.53 -12.21 16.85
N GLN A 364 26.34 -12.65 17.81
CA GLN A 364 25.88 -13.04 19.13
C GLN A 364 25.27 -11.85 19.88
N THR A 365 25.93 -10.68 19.85
CA THR A 365 25.40 -9.44 20.45
C THR A 365 24.08 -9.02 19.79
N ILE A 366 24.00 -9.07 18.45
CA ILE A 366 22.76 -8.77 17.71
C ILE A 366 21.64 -9.75 18.12
N ALA A 367 21.93 -11.04 18.25
CA ALA A 367 20.96 -12.05 18.66
C ALA A 367 20.48 -11.84 20.09
N GLN A 368 21.38 -11.55 21.04
CA GLN A 368 21.03 -11.26 22.43
C GLN A 368 20.15 -10.00 22.55
N GLU A 369 20.49 -8.94 21.83
CA GLU A 369 19.68 -7.71 21.80
C GLU A 369 18.30 -7.98 21.19
N HIS A 370 18.25 -8.76 20.10
CA HIS A 370 17.01 -9.18 19.46
C HIS A 370 16.10 -9.96 20.42
N ASP A 371 16.65 -10.94 21.14
CA ASP A 371 15.89 -11.76 22.09
C ASP A 371 15.39 -10.92 23.28
N SER A 372 16.24 -10.04 23.84
CA SER A 372 15.87 -9.12 24.92
C SER A 372 14.72 -8.17 24.51
N LEU A 373 14.82 -7.56 23.32
CA LEU A 373 13.77 -6.69 22.80
C LEU A 373 12.47 -7.45 22.53
N THR A 374 12.56 -8.69 22.04
CA THR A 374 11.40 -9.56 21.83
C THR A 374 10.66 -9.84 23.13
N GLN A 375 11.39 -10.14 24.22
CA GLN A 375 10.78 -10.34 25.54
C GLN A 375 10.16 -9.05 26.10
N SER A 376 10.83 -7.90 25.92
CA SER A 376 10.30 -6.60 26.34
C SER A 376 9.01 -6.25 25.58
N MET A 377 9.00 -6.43 24.26
CA MET A 377 7.79 -6.22 23.45
C MET A 377 6.65 -7.16 23.83
N ARG A 378 6.96 -8.41 24.19
CA ARG A 378 5.96 -9.34 24.69
C ARG A 378 5.29 -8.78 25.94
N LEU A 379 6.08 -8.37 26.95
CA LEU A 379 5.56 -7.78 28.19
C LEU A 379 4.75 -6.52 27.92
N ASP A 380 5.17 -5.67 26.98
CA ASP A 380 4.42 -4.48 26.61
C ASP A 380 3.10 -4.82 25.89
N LEU A 381 3.06 -5.85 25.04
CA LEU A 381 1.82 -6.30 24.40
C LEU A 381 0.87 -6.92 25.43
N GLU A 382 1.40 -7.76 26.33
CA GLU A 382 0.68 -8.28 27.50
C GLU A 382 0.08 -7.14 28.34
N SER A 383 0.87 -6.09 28.60
CA SER A 383 0.42 -4.88 29.28
C SER A 383 -0.67 -4.15 28.49
N LEU A 384 -0.54 -4.05 27.16
CA LEU A 384 -1.53 -3.40 26.30
C LEU A 384 -2.92 -4.01 26.46
N TYR A 385 -3.01 -5.33 26.55
CA TYR A 385 -4.28 -6.01 26.77
C TYR A 385 -4.89 -5.72 28.15
N ILE A 386 -4.06 -5.76 29.20
CA ILE A 386 -4.50 -5.50 30.58
C ILE A 386 -4.98 -4.05 30.73
N PHE A 387 -4.12 -3.09 30.38
CA PHE A 387 -4.41 -1.67 30.51
C PHE A 387 -5.50 -1.23 29.52
N GLY A 388 -5.58 -1.85 28.35
CA GLY A 388 -6.66 -1.61 27.40
C GLY A 388 -8.02 -2.08 27.92
N LYS A 389 -8.09 -3.20 28.63
CA LYS A 389 -9.32 -3.60 29.33
C LYS A 389 -9.68 -2.63 30.46
N ILE A 390 -8.73 -2.29 31.32
CA ILE A 390 -8.98 -1.35 32.42
C ILE A 390 -9.46 0.00 31.89
N LEU A 391 -8.88 0.47 30.77
CA LEU A 391 -9.35 1.67 30.07
C LEU A 391 -10.83 1.57 29.71
N LEU A 392 -11.27 0.46 29.11
CA LEU A 392 -12.67 0.25 28.74
C LEU A 392 -13.60 0.10 29.94
N ASP A 393 -13.14 -0.51 31.03
CA ASP A 393 -13.92 -0.61 32.27
C ASP A 393 -14.14 0.79 32.86
N GLN A 394 -13.09 1.62 32.97
CA GLN A 394 -13.22 3.01 33.45
C GLN A 394 -14.07 3.88 32.51
N TRP A 395 -13.96 3.66 31.20
CA TRP A 395 -14.82 4.30 30.21
C TRP A 395 -16.29 3.91 30.40
N SER A 396 -16.57 2.63 30.68
CA SER A 396 -17.93 2.13 30.92
C SER A 396 -18.54 2.69 32.20
N PHE A 397 -17.77 2.74 33.29
CA PHE A 397 -18.20 3.39 34.53
C PHE A 397 -18.52 4.87 34.32
N THR A 398 -17.64 5.58 33.61
CA THR A 398 -17.84 7.00 33.26
C THR A 398 -19.15 7.20 32.51
N ILE A 399 -19.46 6.36 31.53
CA ILE A 399 -20.75 6.40 30.82
C ILE A 399 -21.91 6.09 31.74
N GLY A 400 -21.78 5.09 32.62
CA GLY A 400 -22.82 4.73 33.56
C GLY A 400 -23.27 5.93 34.39
N TYR A 401 -22.33 6.71 34.90
CA TYR A 401 -22.59 7.97 35.59
C TYR A 401 -23.18 9.05 34.67
N LEU A 402 -22.56 9.27 33.50
CA LEU A 402 -23.03 10.29 32.54
C LEU A 402 -24.46 10.07 32.05
N LEU A 403 -24.91 8.81 31.97
CA LEU A 403 -26.25 8.45 31.52
C LEU A 403 -27.23 8.14 32.66
N GLY A 404 -26.79 8.24 33.92
CA GLY A 404 -27.64 7.96 35.09
C GLY A 404 -28.08 6.51 35.18
N LEU A 405 -27.24 5.57 34.77
CA LEU A 405 -27.54 4.14 34.88
C LEU A 405 -27.52 3.70 36.34
N LYS A 406 -28.37 2.74 36.69
CA LYS A 406 -28.41 2.18 38.05
C LYS A 406 -27.11 1.41 38.36
N ASN A 407 -26.47 1.73 39.48
CA ASN A 407 -25.21 1.15 39.97
C ASN A 407 -24.06 1.22 38.94
N PRO A 408 -23.60 2.43 38.54
CA PRO A 408 -22.58 2.61 37.52
C PRO A 408 -21.29 1.82 37.77
N GLU A 409 -20.88 1.65 39.02
CA GLU A 409 -19.70 0.89 39.45
C GLU A 409 -19.76 -0.62 39.15
N LEU A 410 -20.95 -1.15 38.90
CA LEU A 410 -21.14 -2.55 38.47
C LEU A 410 -21.14 -2.68 36.93
N PHE A 411 -21.01 -1.56 36.22
CA PHE A 411 -21.13 -1.47 34.77
C PHE A 411 -19.77 -1.51 34.07
N ASP A 412 -19.01 -2.59 34.32
CA ASP A 412 -17.75 -2.82 33.59
C ASP A 412 -18.01 -3.07 32.10
N PHE A 413 -16.95 -3.11 31.28
CA PHE A 413 -17.14 -3.24 29.83
C PHE A 413 -17.82 -4.57 29.43
N HIS A 414 -17.67 -5.62 30.25
CA HIS A 414 -18.37 -6.87 30.03
C HIS A 414 -19.88 -6.72 30.28
N ARG A 415 -20.26 -6.04 31.37
CA ARG A 415 -21.65 -5.79 31.72
C ARG A 415 -22.32 -4.88 30.71
N LEU A 416 -21.62 -3.84 30.24
CA LEU A 416 -22.06 -3.00 29.13
C LEU A 416 -22.35 -3.84 27.88
N TYR A 417 -21.41 -4.71 27.48
CA TYR A 417 -21.62 -5.63 26.36
C TYR A 417 -22.87 -6.48 26.55
N ASP A 418 -23.08 -7.08 27.73
CA ASP A 418 -24.23 -7.94 27.98
C ASP A 418 -25.57 -7.19 27.94
N VAL A 419 -25.60 -5.96 28.46
CA VAL A 419 -26.80 -5.12 28.47
C VAL A 419 -27.18 -4.72 27.06
N ILE A 420 -26.20 -4.26 26.28
CA ILE A 420 -26.46 -3.77 24.92
C ILE A 420 -26.70 -4.95 23.96
N ALA A 421 -25.91 -6.02 24.03
CA ALA A 421 -26.08 -7.19 23.15
C ALA A 421 -27.36 -7.99 23.40
N GLY A 422 -27.95 -7.86 24.59
CA GLY A 422 -29.22 -8.52 24.93
C GLY A 422 -30.47 -7.85 24.36
N ASN A 423 -30.35 -6.75 23.58
CA ASN A 423 -31.47 -5.91 23.13
C ASN A 423 -32.37 -5.42 24.29
N LYS A 424 -31.84 -5.37 25.53
CA LYS A 424 -32.62 -5.04 26.72
C LYS A 424 -32.77 -3.54 26.94
N ASP A 425 -31.91 -2.73 26.32
CA ASP A 425 -31.91 -1.29 26.50
C ASP A 425 -32.15 -0.57 25.17
N LYS A 426 -33.41 -0.13 24.96
CA LYS A 426 -33.79 0.82 23.89
C LYS A 426 -33.65 2.28 24.35
N GLY A 427 -33.01 2.51 25.49
CA GLY A 427 -32.84 3.82 26.12
C GLY A 427 -31.59 4.56 25.62
N LEU A 428 -30.91 5.24 26.53
CA LEU A 428 -29.82 6.17 26.22
C LEU A 428 -28.57 5.50 25.63
N LEU A 429 -28.43 4.18 25.76
CA LEU A 429 -27.31 3.42 25.18
C LEU A 429 -27.51 3.06 23.70
N GLN A 430 -28.72 3.20 23.15
CA GLN A 430 -29.03 2.82 21.77
C GLN A 430 -28.14 3.53 20.72
N PRO A 431 -27.88 4.85 20.80
CA PRO A 431 -27.01 5.51 19.83
C PRO A 431 -25.56 5.04 19.89
N VAL A 432 -25.08 4.65 21.08
CA VAL A 432 -23.75 4.04 21.26
C VAL A 432 -23.71 2.68 20.56
N TRP A 433 -24.75 1.87 20.73
CA TRP A 433 -24.86 0.58 20.06
C TRP A 433 -24.87 0.70 18.54
N ASP A 434 -25.75 1.55 18.00
CA ASP A 434 -25.98 1.63 16.57
C ASP A 434 -24.70 2.05 15.82
N LYS A 435 -23.92 2.96 16.42
CA LYS A 435 -22.67 3.46 15.86
C LYS A 435 -21.48 2.54 16.13
N HIS A 436 -21.38 1.96 17.33
CA HIS A 436 -20.13 1.36 17.81
C HIS A 436 -20.19 -0.15 18.10
N ARG A 437 -21.32 -0.84 17.84
CA ARG A 437 -21.47 -2.28 18.16
C ARG A 437 -20.35 -3.16 17.65
N LYS A 438 -19.82 -2.89 16.45
CA LYS A 438 -18.74 -3.70 15.85
C LYS A 438 -17.45 -3.58 16.67
N ASP A 439 -17.12 -2.37 17.11
CA ASP A 439 -15.93 -2.15 17.93
C ASP A 439 -16.13 -2.70 19.33
N ILE A 440 -17.33 -2.57 19.91
CA ILE A 440 -17.66 -3.20 21.20
C ILE A 440 -17.48 -4.72 21.11
N PHE A 441 -18.04 -5.36 20.08
CA PHE A 441 -17.88 -6.81 19.87
C PHE A 441 -16.42 -7.21 19.73
N TRP A 442 -15.71 -6.52 18.85
CA TRP A 442 -14.32 -6.84 18.59
C TRP A 442 -13.47 -6.68 19.85
N LEU A 443 -13.53 -5.52 20.51
CA LEU A 443 -12.75 -5.23 21.72
C LEU A 443 -13.12 -6.17 22.85
N TYR A 444 -14.41 -6.49 23.03
CA TYR A 444 -14.86 -7.42 24.05
C TYR A 444 -14.19 -8.78 23.88
N TYR A 445 -14.30 -9.41 22.71
CA TYR A 445 -13.74 -10.74 22.49
C TYR A 445 -12.21 -10.77 22.47
N GLN A 446 -11.56 -9.78 21.84
CA GLN A 446 -10.10 -9.74 21.78
C GLN A 446 -9.46 -9.51 23.16
N LEU A 447 -10.05 -8.65 24.00
CA LEU A 447 -9.53 -8.38 25.35
C LEU A 447 -9.99 -9.42 26.39
N LYS A 448 -11.20 -10.00 26.24
CA LYS A 448 -11.68 -11.15 27.03
C LYS A 448 -10.70 -12.31 26.92
N ALA A 449 -10.16 -12.51 25.72
CA ALA A 449 -9.16 -13.53 25.48
C ALA A 449 -7.96 -13.38 26.38
N TYR A 450 -7.45 -12.18 26.51
CA TYR A 450 -6.27 -11.99 27.32
C TYR A 450 -6.57 -12.08 28.83
N ARG A 451 -7.71 -11.56 29.31
CA ARG A 451 -8.08 -11.61 30.74
C ARG A 451 -8.27 -13.03 31.28
N ASN A 452 -9.11 -13.82 30.63
CA ASN A 452 -9.47 -15.15 31.13
C ASN A 452 -8.27 -16.08 31.07
N GLU A 453 -7.42 -15.89 30.06
CA GLU A 453 -6.19 -16.67 29.95
C GLU A 453 -5.21 -16.24 31.06
N PHE A 454 -4.84 -14.96 31.21
CA PHE A 454 -3.77 -14.56 32.14
C PHE A 454 -4.12 -14.49 33.63
N ILE A 455 -5.35 -14.13 34.00
CA ILE A 455 -5.73 -14.01 35.42
C ILE A 455 -6.18 -15.37 35.99
N GLU A 456 -6.77 -16.25 35.17
CA GLU A 456 -7.36 -17.53 35.64
C GLU A 456 -6.45 -18.76 35.39
N HIS A 457 -5.16 -18.54 35.08
CA HIS A 457 -4.10 -19.49 34.68
C HIS A 457 -3.78 -20.69 35.60
N VAL A 458 -4.67 -21.11 36.51
CA VAL A 458 -4.45 -22.33 37.32
C VAL A 458 -4.54 -23.60 36.45
N LYS A 459 -5.24 -23.59 35.31
CA LYS A 459 -5.60 -24.81 34.57
C LYS A 459 -4.84 -25.06 33.25
N ARG A 460 -4.09 -24.09 32.70
CA ARG A 460 -3.47 -24.20 31.35
C ARG A 460 -2.10 -23.49 31.21
N PRO A 461 -1.04 -23.95 31.92
CA PRO A 461 0.25 -23.24 32.01
C PRO A 461 1.06 -23.14 30.70
N TRP A 462 0.78 -23.98 29.70
CA TRP A 462 1.48 -23.99 28.40
C TRP A 462 1.15 -22.78 27.51
N GLN A 463 0.05 -22.08 27.78
CA GLN A 463 -0.35 -20.87 27.06
C GLN A 463 0.58 -19.67 27.36
N LYS A 464 1.57 -19.84 28.27
CA LYS A 464 2.68 -18.89 28.49
C LYS A 464 3.71 -18.85 27.36
N GLY A 465 3.67 -19.81 26.42
CA GLY A 465 4.58 -19.90 25.29
C GLY A 465 4.20 -18.92 24.17
N THR A 466 4.43 -17.62 24.36
CA THR A 466 4.21 -16.63 23.31
C THR A 466 5.38 -16.64 22.33
N THR A 467 5.14 -17.02 21.08
CA THR A 467 6.09 -16.76 19.98
C THR A 467 5.61 -15.58 19.15
N MET A 468 6.55 -14.82 18.59
CA MET A 468 6.26 -13.95 17.45
C MET A 468 5.56 -14.78 16.37
N SER A 469 4.56 -14.19 15.70
CA SER A 469 3.74 -14.86 14.69
C SER A 469 4.54 -15.82 13.81
N VAL A 470 4.01 -17.02 13.62
CA VAL A 470 4.53 -18.01 12.66
C VAL A 470 4.38 -17.47 11.22
N TYR A 471 3.46 -16.52 11.01
CA TYR A 471 3.06 -15.98 9.71
C TYR A 471 3.28 -14.46 9.67
N GLY A 472 4.38 -14.02 9.06
CA GLY A 472 4.67 -12.61 8.83
C GLY A 472 5.51 -11.93 9.92
N ASP A 473 5.60 -10.61 9.80
CA ASP A 473 6.46 -9.72 10.60
C ASP A 473 5.66 -8.86 11.59
N GLU A 474 4.39 -9.23 11.80
CA GLU A 474 3.51 -8.68 12.83
C GLU A 474 3.94 -9.19 14.22
N PHE A 475 3.90 -8.31 15.22
CA PHE A 475 4.17 -8.70 16.60
C PHE A 475 2.86 -9.05 17.30
N ASN A 476 2.59 -10.37 17.33
CA ASN A 476 1.36 -10.98 17.85
C ASN A 476 1.74 -11.95 18.98
N LEU A 477 0.83 -12.20 19.91
CA LEU A 477 0.98 -13.31 20.86
C LEU A 477 0.44 -14.57 20.21
N PHE A 478 1.25 -15.62 20.11
CA PHE A 478 0.80 -16.94 19.68
C PHE A 478 0.52 -17.81 20.89
N ILE A 479 -0.70 -18.36 20.99
CA ILE A 479 -1.15 -19.13 22.15
C ILE A 479 -1.66 -20.49 21.66
N PRO A 480 -0.79 -21.42 21.23
CA PRO A 480 -1.22 -22.70 20.70
C PRO A 480 -1.57 -23.68 21.82
N THR A 481 -2.54 -24.55 21.55
CA THR A 481 -2.74 -25.75 22.35
C THR A 481 -1.59 -26.74 22.13
N PRO A 482 -1.07 -27.42 23.17
CA PRO A 482 0.09 -28.29 23.06
C PRO A 482 -0.22 -29.51 22.20
N PRO A 483 0.79 -30.07 21.51
CA PRO A 483 0.64 -31.36 20.85
C PRO A 483 0.13 -32.41 21.85
N GLY A 484 -0.88 -33.20 21.43
CA GLY A 484 -1.45 -34.29 22.23
C GLY A 484 -2.49 -33.89 23.28
N TYR A 485 -2.79 -32.60 23.46
CA TYR A 485 -3.87 -32.18 24.37
C TYR A 485 -5.28 -32.48 23.81
N PHE A 486 -5.41 -32.39 22.48
CA PHE A 486 -6.54 -32.92 21.72
C PHE A 486 -5.98 -33.88 20.65
N THR A 487 -6.77 -34.89 20.31
CA THR A 487 -6.53 -35.71 19.11
C THR A 487 -6.79 -34.88 17.84
N ASP A 488 -6.16 -35.25 16.73
CA ASP A 488 -6.36 -34.57 15.45
C ASP A 488 -7.84 -34.57 15.02
N GLU A 489 -8.56 -35.65 15.31
CA GLU A 489 -10.00 -35.79 15.05
C GLU A 489 -10.84 -34.80 15.89
N GLU A 490 -10.51 -34.61 17.17
CA GLU A 490 -11.17 -33.62 18.03
C GLU A 490 -10.91 -32.19 17.56
N VAL A 491 -9.68 -31.89 17.16
CA VAL A 491 -9.30 -30.59 16.61
C VAL A 491 -10.09 -30.33 15.33
N GLU A 492 -10.11 -31.29 14.40
CA GLU A 492 -10.83 -31.15 13.14
C GLU A 492 -12.33 -30.98 13.36
N LYS A 493 -12.92 -31.76 14.28
CA LYS A 493 -14.34 -31.65 14.66
C LYS A 493 -14.67 -30.27 15.23
N LYS A 494 -13.85 -29.75 16.14
CA LYS A 494 -14.02 -28.40 16.72
C LYS A 494 -13.89 -27.32 15.65
N LEU A 495 -12.92 -27.43 14.73
CA LEU A 495 -12.73 -26.44 13.68
C LEU A 495 -13.85 -26.47 12.62
N LYS A 496 -14.31 -27.66 12.21
CA LYS A 496 -15.43 -27.81 11.27
C LYS A 496 -16.73 -27.24 11.82
N SER A 497 -16.95 -27.33 13.13
CA SER A 497 -18.19 -26.85 13.76
C SER A 497 -18.41 -25.34 13.61
N VAL A 498 -17.35 -24.55 13.43
CA VAL A 498 -17.42 -23.09 13.25
C VAL A 498 -17.06 -22.63 11.83
N ARG A 499 -16.71 -23.54 10.92
CA ARG A 499 -16.30 -23.20 9.55
C ARG A 499 -17.35 -22.39 8.77
N HIS A 500 -18.63 -22.71 8.97
CA HIS A 500 -19.75 -22.03 8.30
C HIS A 500 -19.89 -20.54 8.72
N LEU A 501 -19.32 -20.17 9.86
CA LEU A 501 -19.29 -18.81 10.39
C LEU A 501 -18.15 -17.95 9.81
N MET A 502 -17.38 -18.47 8.85
CA MET A 502 -16.29 -17.70 8.23
C MET A 502 -16.80 -16.37 7.63
N PRO A 503 -15.99 -15.30 7.67
CA PRO A 503 -16.38 -13.97 7.21
C PRO A 503 -16.56 -13.93 5.69
N LYS A 504 -17.29 -12.94 5.18
CA LYS A 504 -17.63 -12.83 3.74
C LYS A 504 -16.37 -12.83 2.87
N VAL A 505 -15.32 -12.13 3.31
CA VAL A 505 -14.03 -12.08 2.60
C VAL A 505 -13.43 -13.46 2.34
N LEU A 506 -13.64 -14.44 3.22
CA LEU A 506 -13.17 -15.81 3.00
C LEU A 506 -14.19 -16.64 2.22
N LYS A 507 -15.50 -16.37 2.37
CA LYS A 507 -16.55 -17.05 1.59
C LYS A 507 -16.38 -16.80 0.09
N ASP A 508 -16.05 -15.57 -0.26
CA ASP A 508 -15.90 -15.10 -1.65
C ASP A 508 -14.59 -15.57 -2.31
N MET A 509 -13.63 -16.12 -1.53
CA MET A 509 -12.37 -16.65 -2.06
C MET A 509 -12.53 -18.06 -2.64
N PRO A 510 -11.72 -18.46 -3.63
CA PRO A 510 -11.65 -19.83 -4.11
C PRO A 510 -11.41 -20.87 -3.00
N ASP A 511 -11.92 -22.09 -3.15
CA ASP A 511 -11.81 -23.15 -2.13
C ASP A 511 -10.37 -23.61 -1.86
N ASP A 512 -9.48 -23.43 -2.84
CA ASP A 512 -8.05 -23.71 -2.73
C ASP A 512 -7.24 -22.54 -2.15
N TYR A 513 -7.86 -21.37 -1.91
CA TYR A 513 -7.22 -20.23 -1.25
C TYR A 513 -6.68 -20.64 0.12
N TRP A 514 -5.41 -20.30 0.39
CA TRP A 514 -4.66 -20.90 1.50
C TRP A 514 -5.27 -20.65 2.89
N GLU A 515 -5.91 -19.50 3.12
CA GLU A 515 -6.59 -19.21 4.40
C GLU A 515 -7.92 -19.97 4.55
N LYS A 516 -8.62 -20.19 3.43
CA LYS A 516 -9.92 -20.89 3.39
C LYS A 516 -9.75 -22.41 3.45
N LYS A 517 -8.68 -22.92 2.83
CA LYS A 517 -8.30 -24.34 2.83
C LYS A 517 -7.82 -24.82 4.20
N ARG A 518 -7.16 -23.96 4.98
CA ARG A 518 -6.59 -24.31 6.30
C ARG A 518 -7.56 -23.95 7.42
N LEU A 519 -8.25 -24.96 7.97
CA LEU A 519 -9.26 -24.79 9.02
C LEU A 519 -8.78 -23.94 10.22
N LYS A 520 -7.55 -24.13 10.71
CA LYS A 520 -7.00 -23.33 11.81
C LYS A 520 -6.83 -21.85 11.42
N ARG A 521 -6.39 -21.58 10.19
CA ARG A 521 -6.29 -20.20 9.68
C ARG A 521 -7.68 -19.59 9.49
N THR A 522 -8.63 -20.37 8.98
CA THR A 522 -10.04 -19.95 8.90
C THR A 522 -10.56 -19.55 10.28
N LEU A 523 -10.28 -20.31 11.34
CA LEU A 523 -10.64 -19.95 12.72
C LEU A 523 -10.02 -18.62 13.15
N GLU A 524 -8.71 -18.41 12.93
CA GLU A 524 -8.04 -17.14 13.28
C GLU A 524 -8.66 -15.94 12.57
N VAL A 525 -8.94 -16.06 11.26
CA VAL A 525 -9.57 -14.98 10.49
C VAL A 525 -11.01 -14.74 10.92
N THR A 526 -11.74 -15.82 11.24
CA THR A 526 -13.12 -15.74 11.77
C THR A 526 -13.15 -15.05 13.13
N PHE A 527 -12.20 -15.39 14.02
CA PHE A 527 -12.08 -14.74 15.32
C PHE A 527 -11.63 -13.28 15.20
N TYR A 528 -10.73 -12.97 14.27
CA TYR A 528 -10.31 -11.60 13.97
C TYR A 528 -11.49 -10.74 13.47
N ARG A 529 -12.44 -11.33 12.74
CA ARG A 529 -13.66 -10.69 12.23
C ARG A 529 -14.92 -11.08 13.01
N ILE A 530 -14.78 -11.36 14.31
CA ILE A 530 -15.90 -11.77 15.17
C ILE A 530 -17.03 -10.73 15.24
N ASP A 531 -16.73 -9.47 14.90
CA ASP A 531 -17.70 -8.38 14.79
C ASP A 531 -18.59 -8.45 13.55
N GLU A 532 -18.29 -9.32 12.57
CA GLU A 532 -19.17 -9.62 11.43
C GLU A 532 -20.24 -10.68 11.75
N ILE A 533 -20.09 -11.43 12.85
CA ILE A 533 -21.03 -12.46 13.28
C ILE A 533 -22.16 -11.78 14.06
N VAL A 534 -23.41 -11.96 13.61
CA VAL A 534 -24.59 -11.27 14.15
C VAL A 534 -25.11 -11.89 15.45
N GLU A 535 -25.15 -13.22 15.54
CA GLU A 535 -25.70 -13.93 16.70
C GLU A 535 -24.67 -14.08 17.84
N LYS A 536 -25.10 -13.83 19.09
CA LYS A 536 -24.21 -13.90 20.27
C LYS A 536 -23.71 -15.32 20.51
N GLU A 537 -24.60 -16.29 20.35
CA GLU A 537 -24.33 -17.72 20.53
C GLU A 537 -23.24 -18.19 19.57
N ASP A 538 -23.24 -17.69 18.33
CA ASP A 538 -22.24 -18.03 17.33
C ASP A 538 -20.89 -17.38 17.62
N ARG A 539 -20.88 -16.12 18.11
CA ARG A 539 -19.65 -15.48 18.62
C ARG A 539 -19.06 -16.27 19.78
N GLU A 540 -19.88 -16.69 20.75
CA GLU A 540 -19.42 -17.53 21.88
C GLU A 540 -18.92 -18.92 21.42
N LYS A 541 -19.53 -19.52 20.38
CA LYS A 541 -19.01 -20.77 19.79
C LYS A 541 -17.63 -20.58 19.19
N VAL A 542 -17.43 -19.54 18.36
CA VAL A 542 -16.12 -19.21 17.78
C VAL A 542 -15.10 -18.95 18.87
N TRP A 543 -15.47 -18.13 19.86
CA TRP A 543 -14.66 -17.82 21.03
C TRP A 543 -14.20 -19.08 21.77
N LYS A 544 -15.13 -19.99 22.08
CA LYS A 544 -14.83 -21.25 22.77
C LYS A 544 -13.90 -22.16 21.97
N VAL A 545 -14.12 -22.29 20.66
CA VAL A 545 -13.22 -23.07 19.80
C VAL A 545 -11.83 -22.43 19.74
N TRP A 546 -11.75 -21.11 19.65
CA TRP A 546 -10.48 -20.38 19.68
C TRP A 546 -9.74 -20.55 21.02
N CYS A 547 -10.44 -20.45 22.16
CA CYS A 547 -9.90 -20.75 23.49
C CYS A 547 -9.38 -22.18 23.62
N ASP A 548 -10.05 -23.15 23.03
CA ASP A 548 -9.66 -24.56 23.13
C ASP A 548 -8.48 -24.88 22.22
N ILE A 549 -8.48 -24.42 20.97
CA ILE A 549 -7.47 -24.78 19.96
C ILE A 549 -6.25 -23.84 19.98
N GLY A 550 -6.47 -22.60 20.41
CA GLY A 550 -5.48 -21.55 20.39
C GLY A 550 -5.21 -20.98 19.00
N GLY A 551 -4.55 -19.82 18.96
CA GLY A 551 -4.24 -19.11 17.73
C GLY A 551 -3.36 -17.89 17.95
N SER A 552 -3.17 -17.13 16.89
CA SER A 552 -2.49 -15.83 16.93
C SER A 552 -3.46 -14.74 17.35
N THR A 553 -3.04 -13.87 18.27
CA THR A 553 -3.77 -12.65 18.59
C THR A 553 -3.55 -11.58 17.52
N PRO A 554 -4.39 -10.53 17.45
CA PRO A 554 -4.11 -9.36 16.62
C PRO A 554 -2.80 -8.68 17.03
N SER A 555 -2.17 -8.01 16.08
CA SER A 555 -0.97 -7.22 16.34
C SER A 555 -1.26 -6.02 17.22
N TYR A 556 -0.22 -5.57 17.94
CA TYR A 556 -0.36 -4.46 18.90
C TYR A 556 -0.95 -3.20 18.25
N ASP A 557 -0.58 -2.91 17.01
CA ASP A 557 -1.08 -1.76 16.27
C ASP A 557 -2.57 -1.86 15.92
N LYS A 558 -3.08 -3.06 15.62
CA LYS A 558 -4.51 -3.26 15.32
C LYS A 558 -5.37 -3.06 16.56
N ILE A 559 -4.93 -3.62 17.70
CA ILE A 559 -5.59 -3.42 18.99
C ILE A 559 -5.55 -1.94 19.36
N ALA A 560 -4.37 -1.32 19.23
CA ALA A 560 -4.15 0.04 19.61
C ALA A 560 -5.03 1.03 18.82
N ALA A 561 -4.99 0.91 17.49
CA ALA A 561 -5.79 1.74 16.60
C ALA A 561 -7.28 1.59 16.88
N ARG A 562 -7.77 0.34 17.01
CA ARG A 562 -9.20 0.09 17.24
C ARG A 562 -9.66 0.58 18.62
N LEU A 563 -8.83 0.43 19.65
CA LEU A 563 -9.13 0.92 20.99
C LEU A 563 -9.20 2.45 21.04
N ILE A 564 -8.18 3.15 20.51
CA ILE A 564 -8.18 4.63 20.47
C ILE A 564 -9.36 5.16 19.64
N ASN A 565 -9.58 4.59 18.45
CA ASN A 565 -10.67 5.01 17.57
C ASN A 565 -12.03 4.86 18.23
N PHE A 566 -12.23 3.74 18.94
CA PHE A 566 -13.46 3.50 19.69
C PHE A 566 -13.66 4.56 20.78
N VAL A 567 -12.65 4.80 21.63
CA VAL A 567 -12.78 5.82 22.69
C VAL A 567 -13.01 7.20 22.08
N PHE A 568 -12.27 7.59 21.03
CA PHE A 568 -12.44 8.86 20.33
C PHE A 568 -13.86 9.06 19.80
N SER A 569 -14.34 8.13 18.97
CA SER A 569 -15.62 8.26 18.26
C SER A 569 -16.82 8.07 19.19
N SER A 570 -16.69 7.22 20.21
CA SER A 570 -17.73 7.06 21.22
C SER A 570 -17.84 8.28 22.14
N THR A 571 -16.74 9.00 22.42
CA THR A 571 -16.79 10.26 23.18
C THR A 571 -17.74 11.27 22.54
N ASP A 572 -17.68 11.45 21.23
CA ASP A 572 -18.58 12.37 20.51
C ASP A 572 -20.04 11.92 20.61
N THR A 573 -20.27 10.61 20.59
CA THR A 573 -21.62 10.04 20.70
C THR A 573 -22.18 10.23 22.10
N ILE A 574 -21.37 9.96 23.14
CA ILE A 574 -21.75 10.16 24.55
C ILE A 574 -22.01 11.64 24.81
N ARG A 575 -21.15 12.54 24.31
CA ARG A 575 -21.33 13.98 24.47
C ARG A 575 -22.69 14.43 23.93
N ALA A 576 -23.05 14.01 22.72
CA ALA A 576 -24.36 14.35 22.14
C ALA A 576 -25.52 13.83 23.01
N ILE A 577 -25.44 12.59 23.51
CA ILE A 577 -26.48 12.04 24.39
C ILE A 577 -26.58 12.85 25.69
N VAL A 578 -25.45 13.21 26.30
CA VAL A 578 -25.39 13.97 27.55
C VAL A 578 -25.91 15.40 27.37
N GLU A 579 -25.62 16.05 26.25
CA GLU A 579 -26.14 17.40 25.95
C GLU A 579 -27.67 17.39 25.81
N GLU A 580 -28.24 16.37 25.17
CA GLU A 580 -29.68 16.19 25.04
C GLU A 580 -30.36 15.73 26.33
N ASN A 581 -29.62 15.10 27.25
CA ASN A 581 -30.15 14.45 28.45
C ASN A 581 -29.43 14.85 29.74
N SER A 582 -28.99 16.11 29.83
CA SER A 582 -28.13 16.60 30.92
C SER A 582 -28.71 16.38 32.33
N GLN A 583 -30.03 16.31 32.47
CA GLN A 583 -30.73 16.01 33.71
C GLN A 583 -30.49 14.59 34.25
N ASN A 584 -30.05 13.66 33.40
CA ASN A 584 -29.79 12.27 33.77
C ASN A 584 -28.36 12.07 34.29
N VAL A 585 -27.49 13.08 34.22
CA VAL A 585 -26.11 12.94 34.68
C VAL A 585 -26.08 12.73 36.19
N ASP A 586 -25.63 11.55 36.60
CA ASP A 586 -25.31 11.25 37.99
C ASP A 586 -23.82 11.48 38.23
N LEU A 587 -23.49 12.33 39.21
CA LEU A 587 -22.09 12.51 39.61
C LEU A 587 -21.61 11.39 40.54
N GLY A 588 -22.53 10.63 41.14
CA GLY A 588 -22.29 9.76 42.29
C GLY A 588 -22.16 10.54 43.60
N GLU A 589 -22.22 9.85 44.73
CA GLU A 589 -22.07 10.46 46.05
C GLU A 589 -20.64 10.91 46.34
N THR A 590 -20.48 11.87 47.25
CA THR A 590 -19.18 12.25 47.78
C THR A 590 -18.81 11.35 48.96
N LYS A 591 -17.52 11.06 49.18
CA LYS A 591 -17.05 10.27 50.34
C LYS A 591 -17.58 10.74 51.71
N LYS A 592 -17.98 12.01 51.86
CA LYS A 592 -18.56 12.56 53.10
C LYS A 592 -20.00 12.12 53.35
N GLU A 593 -20.76 11.81 52.31
CA GLU A 593 -22.15 11.31 52.43
C GLU A 593 -22.16 9.81 52.71
N GLN A 594 -21.22 9.05 52.13
CA GLN A 594 -21.05 7.61 52.37
C GLN A 594 -20.56 7.25 53.79
N GLU A 595 -19.98 8.19 54.54
CA GLU A 595 -19.56 7.99 55.94
C GLU A 595 -20.68 8.37 56.94
N GLN A 596 -21.82 8.88 56.45
CA GLN A 596 -22.99 9.28 57.26
C GLN A 596 -24.19 8.31 57.15
N GLU A 597 -24.17 7.40 56.17
CA GLU A 597 -25.02 6.20 56.10
C GLU A 597 -24.29 4.97 56.67
#